data_AF-A0A2P2KPS6-F1
#
_entry.id   AF-A0A2P2KPS6-F1
#
_cell.length_a   1.000
_cell.length_b   1.000
_cell.length_c   1.000
_cell.angle_alpha   90.00
_cell.angle_beta   90.00
_cell.angle_gamma   90.00
#
_symmetry.space_group_name_H-M   'P 1'
#
loop_
_entity.id
_entity.type
_entity.pdbx_description
1 polymer ?
#
loop_
_entity_poly.entity_id
_entity_poly.type
_entity_poly.pdbx_seq_one_letter_code
_entity_poly.pdbx_strand_id
1 'polypeptide(L)'
;MASKRLVRESSVVVEEESPRSPEAKLGMKVEDLWDVQEPELSPTEKLNACFESIPVSAFPPATSSQGHAVIEIRSDTSLADAVKILAEHRILSAPVVDVDAPEDATWLDRYLGIVEFAGIVVWILHQVLVDI
;
A
#
# COMPACT_ATOMS: atom_id res chain seq x y z
N MET A 1 -68.02 -8.43 -8.15
CA MET A 1 -66.73 -8.92 -8.69
C MET A 1 -65.61 -8.26 -7.88
N ALA A 2 -64.79 -9.05 -7.20
CA ALA A 2 -63.74 -8.55 -6.32
C ALA A 2 -62.45 -8.29 -7.12
N SER A 3 -61.94 -7.06 -7.09
CA SER A 3 -60.65 -6.70 -7.67
C SER A 3 -59.54 -7.14 -6.69
N LYS A 4 -58.75 -8.14 -7.08
CA LYS A 4 -57.57 -8.56 -6.32
C LYS A 4 -56.45 -7.56 -6.59
N ARG A 5 -56.16 -6.72 -5.58
CA ARG A 5 -54.98 -5.86 -5.56
C ARG A 5 -53.76 -6.77 -5.34
N LEU A 6 -52.96 -6.96 -6.39
CA LEU A 6 -51.67 -7.62 -6.27
C LEU A 6 -50.70 -6.65 -5.58
N VAL A 7 -50.47 -6.87 -4.30
CA VAL A 7 -49.41 -6.19 -3.54
C VAL A 7 -48.09 -6.73 -4.05
N ARG A 8 -47.31 -5.86 -4.70
CA ARG A 8 -45.92 -6.16 -5.07
C ARG A 8 -45.08 -5.89 -3.84
N GLU A 9 -44.79 -6.93 -3.07
CA GLU A 9 -43.84 -6.87 -1.97
C GLU A 9 -42.45 -7.02 -2.59
N SER A 10 -41.83 -5.90 -2.93
CA SER A 10 -40.42 -5.84 -3.33
C SER A 10 -39.59 -5.44 -2.13
N SER A 11 -39.41 -6.38 -1.19
CA SER A 11 -38.33 -6.34 -0.22
C SER A 11 -37.07 -6.79 -0.94
N VAL A 12 -36.45 -5.88 -1.71
CA VAL A 12 -35.03 -6.02 -2.05
C VAL A 12 -34.28 -5.75 -0.76
N VAL A 13 -34.03 -6.80 0.00
CA VAL A 13 -32.91 -6.80 0.95
C VAL A 13 -31.67 -6.60 0.09
N VAL A 14 -31.13 -5.39 0.10
CA VAL A 14 -29.75 -5.16 -0.34
C VAL A 14 -28.92 -5.88 0.72
N GLU A 15 -28.58 -7.14 0.46
CA GLU A 15 -27.52 -7.80 1.19
C GLU A 15 -26.29 -6.92 0.99
N GLU A 16 -25.85 -6.23 2.05
CA GLU A 16 -24.54 -5.58 2.02
C GLU A 16 -23.51 -6.64 1.73
N GLU A 17 -23.05 -6.67 0.48
CA GLU A 17 -22.13 -7.67 -0.01
C GLU A 17 -20.83 -7.48 0.77
N SER A 18 -20.60 -8.34 1.77
CA SER A 18 -19.40 -8.23 2.61
C SER A 18 -18.16 -8.17 1.71
N PRO A 19 -17.31 -7.13 1.85
CA PRO A 19 -16.22 -6.89 0.92
C PRO A 19 -15.29 -8.11 0.82
N ARG A 20 -15.07 -8.52 -0.43
CA ARG A 20 -14.45 -9.81 -0.78
C ARG A 20 -12.94 -9.87 -0.48
N SER A 21 -12.29 -8.73 -0.18
CA SER A 21 -10.88 -8.66 0.23
C SER A 21 -10.61 -7.46 1.16
N PRO A 22 -9.46 -7.42 1.87
CA PRO A 22 -9.02 -6.27 2.64
C PRO A 22 -8.90 -4.97 1.81
N GLU A 23 -8.47 -5.07 0.55
CA GLU A 23 -8.40 -3.96 -0.40
C GLU A 23 -9.79 -3.46 -0.78
N ALA A 24 -10.75 -4.38 -0.98
CA ALA A 24 -12.14 -4.01 -1.27
C ALA A 24 -12.79 -3.26 -0.09
N LYS A 25 -12.46 -3.61 1.16
CA LYS A 25 -12.90 -2.86 2.35
C LYS A 25 -12.46 -1.41 2.32
N LEU A 26 -11.20 -1.18 1.94
CA LEU A 26 -10.66 0.17 1.80
C LEU A 26 -11.37 0.94 0.68
N GLY A 27 -11.60 0.28 -0.46
CA GLY A 27 -12.35 0.85 -1.58
C GLY A 27 -13.75 1.31 -1.20
N MET A 28 -14.53 0.45 -0.53
CA MET A 28 -15.87 0.81 -0.04
C MET A 28 -15.84 2.00 0.92
N LYS A 29 -14.86 2.05 1.83
CA LYS A 29 -14.69 3.20 2.72
C LYS A 29 -14.45 4.51 1.96
N VAL A 30 -13.68 4.47 0.87
CA VAL A 30 -13.45 5.64 0.01
C VAL A 30 -14.74 6.04 -0.70
N GLU A 31 -15.55 5.08 -1.16
CA GLU A 31 -16.86 5.33 -1.79
C GLU A 31 -17.84 5.99 -0.79
N ASP A 32 -17.92 5.49 0.45
CA ASP A 32 -18.76 6.09 1.50
C ASP A 32 -18.37 7.56 1.79
N LEU A 33 -17.06 7.84 1.81
CA LEU A 33 -16.54 9.20 2.01
C LEU A 33 -16.76 10.10 0.79
N TRP A 34 -16.74 9.52 -0.40
CA TRP A 34 -17.01 10.23 -1.64
C TRP A 34 -18.43 10.79 -1.64
N ASP A 35 -19.42 10.02 -1.21
CA ASP A 35 -20.83 10.45 -1.27
C ASP A 35 -21.15 11.64 -0.36
N VAL A 36 -20.39 11.83 0.72
CA VAL A 36 -20.62 12.92 1.69
C VAL A 36 -19.80 14.19 1.40
N GLN A 37 -18.88 14.14 0.42
CA GLN A 37 -17.97 15.26 0.17
C GLN A 37 -18.63 16.40 -0.62
N GLU A 38 -18.23 17.64 -0.30
CA GLU A 38 -18.81 18.87 -0.85
C GLU A 38 -18.87 18.88 -2.39
N PRO A 39 -19.98 19.36 -3.00
CA PRO A 39 -20.17 19.30 -4.46
C PRO A 39 -19.22 20.16 -5.28
N GLU A 40 -18.61 21.18 -4.67
CA GLU A 40 -17.82 22.20 -5.36
C GLU A 40 -16.37 21.76 -5.67
N LEU A 41 -15.94 20.61 -5.14
CA LEU A 41 -14.61 20.07 -5.39
C LEU A 41 -14.54 19.42 -6.77
N SER A 42 -13.41 19.60 -7.46
CA SER A 42 -13.09 18.78 -8.61
C SER A 42 -12.95 17.30 -8.21
N PRO A 43 -13.11 16.33 -9.14
CA PRO A 43 -12.97 14.92 -8.82
C PRO A 43 -11.65 14.54 -8.13
N THR A 44 -10.55 15.19 -8.51
CA THR A 44 -9.23 14.96 -7.90
C THR A 44 -9.16 15.48 -6.47
N GLU A 45 -9.67 16.69 -6.22
CA GLU A 45 -9.69 17.28 -4.87
C GLU A 45 -10.60 16.46 -3.94
N LYS A 46 -11.73 15.99 -4.48
CA LYS A 46 -12.65 15.11 -3.78
C LYS A 46 -11.98 13.78 -3.39
N LEU A 47 -11.21 13.16 -4.30
CA LEU A 47 -10.46 11.93 -4.00
C LEU A 47 -9.39 12.17 -2.93
N ASN A 48 -8.63 13.25 -3.04
CA ASN A 48 -7.60 13.60 -2.07
C ASN A 48 -8.20 13.79 -0.68
N ALA A 49 -9.31 14.52 -0.56
CA ALA A 49 -10.01 14.72 0.71
C ALA A 49 -10.50 13.40 1.33
N CYS A 50 -10.98 12.46 0.51
CA CYS A 50 -11.34 11.13 1.00
C CYS A 50 -10.12 10.43 1.62
N PHE A 51 -8.99 10.39 0.92
CA PHE A 51 -7.77 9.75 1.43
C PHE A 51 -7.13 10.49 2.61
N GLU A 52 -7.24 11.81 2.72
CA GLU A 52 -6.79 12.58 3.89
C GLU A 52 -7.47 12.15 5.19
N SER A 53 -8.72 11.69 5.10
CA SER A 53 -9.49 11.19 6.24
C SER A 53 -9.19 9.73 6.61
N ILE A 54 -8.44 9.01 5.76
CA ILE A 54 -8.10 7.60 5.97
C ILE A 54 -6.64 7.51 6.45
N PRO A 55 -6.39 7.04 7.69
CA PRO A 55 -5.02 6.84 8.15
C PRO A 55 -4.36 5.70 7.36
N VAL A 56 -3.05 5.79 7.16
CA VAL A 56 -2.25 4.75 6.46
C VAL A 56 -2.41 3.37 7.11
N SER A 57 -2.61 3.31 8.44
CA SER A 57 -2.85 2.06 9.17
C SER A 57 -4.15 1.33 8.79
N ALA A 58 -5.09 2.00 8.11
CA ALA A 58 -6.30 1.37 7.58
C ALA A 58 -6.06 0.64 6.26
N PHE A 59 -4.92 0.86 5.61
CA PHE A 59 -4.55 0.13 4.41
C PHE A 59 -4.26 -1.32 4.80
N PRO A 60 -4.64 -2.27 3.95
CA PRO A 60 -4.36 -3.67 4.23
C PRO A 60 -2.85 -3.84 4.41
N PRO A 61 -2.41 -4.48 5.51
CA PRO A 61 -1.01 -4.82 5.65
C PRO A 61 -0.62 -5.68 4.45
N ALA A 62 0.61 -5.55 3.95
CA ALA A 62 1.12 -6.42 2.90
C ALA A 62 0.82 -7.88 3.30
N THR A 63 -0.18 -8.47 2.65
CA THR A 63 -0.89 -9.59 3.25
C THR A 63 0.00 -10.82 3.21
N SER A 64 0.16 -11.44 4.38
CA SER A 64 0.66 -12.80 4.58
C SER A 64 -0.28 -13.88 4.00
N SER A 65 -1.26 -13.51 3.19
CA SER A 65 -2.13 -14.45 2.46
C SER A 65 -1.36 -15.27 1.42
N GLN A 66 -0.14 -14.82 1.04
CA GLN A 66 0.83 -15.56 0.23
C GLN A 66 2.23 -15.66 0.88
N GLY A 67 2.38 -15.33 2.18
CA GLY A 67 3.65 -15.54 2.91
C GLY A 67 4.82 -14.62 2.54
N HIS A 68 4.62 -13.56 1.78
CA HIS A 68 5.70 -12.61 1.48
C HIS A 68 5.77 -11.57 2.59
N ALA A 69 6.61 -11.82 3.58
CA ALA A 69 7.10 -10.80 4.51
C ALA A 69 7.75 -9.65 3.72
N VAL A 70 7.79 -8.45 4.31
CA VAL A 70 8.61 -7.35 3.79
C VAL A 70 10.05 -7.86 3.66
N ILE A 71 10.62 -7.75 2.47
CA ILE A 71 12.01 -8.15 2.22
C ILE A 71 12.90 -7.03 2.72
N GLU A 72 13.63 -7.30 3.80
CA GLU A 72 14.60 -6.38 4.41
C GLU A 72 16.01 -6.73 3.90
N ILE A 73 16.82 -5.72 3.62
CA ILE A 73 18.23 -5.87 3.26
C ILE A 73 19.08 -5.40 4.44
N ARG A 74 20.06 -6.20 4.86
CA ARG A 74 20.96 -5.81 5.97
C ARG A 74 21.92 -4.72 5.53
N SER A 75 22.28 -3.80 6.43
CA SER A 75 23.22 -2.71 6.16
C SER A 75 24.65 -3.19 5.80
N ASP A 76 25.02 -4.41 6.19
CA ASP A 76 26.29 -5.06 5.83
C ASP A 76 26.23 -5.87 4.51
N THR A 77 25.10 -5.85 3.80
CA THR A 77 24.94 -6.55 2.52
C THR A 77 25.73 -5.85 1.42
N SER A 78 26.49 -6.61 0.62
CA SER A 78 27.19 -6.05 -0.53
C SER A 78 26.19 -5.52 -1.58
N LEU A 79 26.57 -4.53 -2.37
CA LEU A 79 25.69 -4.00 -3.42
C LEU A 79 25.30 -5.08 -4.45
N ALA A 80 26.21 -5.99 -4.77
CA ALA A 80 25.95 -7.09 -5.70
C ALA A 80 24.90 -8.05 -5.14
N ASP A 81 24.99 -8.38 -3.85
CA ASP A 81 24.01 -9.23 -3.18
C ASP A 81 22.66 -8.52 -3.03
N ALA A 82 22.65 -7.21 -2.76
CA ALA A 82 21.42 -6.41 -2.72
C ALA A 82 20.70 -6.45 -4.07
N VAL A 83 21.40 -6.25 -5.19
CA VAL A 83 20.82 -6.37 -6.54
C VAL A 83 20.25 -7.76 -6.78
N LYS A 84 20.97 -8.81 -6.35
CA LYS A 84 20.51 -10.19 -6.47
C LYS A 84 19.22 -10.43 -5.67
N ILE A 85 19.15 -9.97 -4.41
CA ILE A 85 17.95 -10.07 -3.57
C ILE A 85 16.77 -9.38 -4.25
N LEU A 86 16.94 -8.14 -4.70
CA LEU A 86 15.87 -7.40 -5.38
C LEU A 86 15.35 -8.15 -6.63
N ALA A 87 16.27 -8.70 -7.44
CA ALA A 87 15.93 -9.45 -8.64
C ALA A 87 15.23 -10.79 -8.36
N GLU A 88 15.72 -11.57 -7.38
CA GLU A 88 15.15 -12.85 -6.99
C GLU A 88 13.73 -12.69 -6.43
N HIS A 89 13.49 -11.64 -5.65
CA HIS A 89 12.19 -11.31 -5.08
C HIS A 89 11.29 -10.50 -6.03
N ARG A 90 11.79 -10.10 -7.20
CA ARG A 90 11.08 -9.29 -8.21
C ARG A 90 10.52 -7.98 -7.65
N ILE A 91 11.31 -7.30 -6.81
CA ILE A 91 10.97 -6.01 -6.21
C ILE A 91 11.96 -4.95 -6.68
N LEU A 92 11.52 -3.68 -6.71
CA LEU A 92 12.35 -2.57 -7.19
C LEU A 92 13.13 -1.87 -6.08
N SER A 93 12.70 -2.07 -4.85
CA SER A 93 13.29 -1.46 -3.66
C SER A 93 13.03 -2.31 -2.42
N ALA A 94 13.84 -2.09 -1.40
CA ALA A 94 13.70 -2.73 -0.10
C ALA A 94 14.24 -1.82 1.02
N PRO A 95 13.66 -1.87 2.22
CA PRO A 95 14.23 -1.20 3.38
C PRO A 95 15.57 -1.82 3.79
N VAL A 96 16.48 -0.95 4.22
CA VAL A 96 17.78 -1.33 4.76
C VAL A 96 17.71 -1.32 6.29
N VAL A 97 17.93 -2.46 6.91
CA VAL A 97 17.98 -2.59 8.38
C VAL A 97 19.39 -2.41 8.90
N ASP A 98 19.51 -1.66 9.99
CA ASP A 98 20.77 -1.55 10.73
C ASP A 98 21.05 -2.84 11.49
N VAL A 99 22.20 -3.46 11.20
CA VAL A 99 22.64 -4.70 11.85
C VAL A 99 23.13 -4.46 13.28
N ASP A 100 23.44 -3.22 13.63
CA ASP A 100 23.91 -2.83 14.96
C ASP A 100 22.75 -2.34 15.87
N ALA A 101 21.53 -2.20 15.32
CA ALA A 101 20.36 -1.80 16.09
C ALA A 101 19.87 -2.91 17.04
N PRO A 102 19.43 -2.57 18.26
CA PRO A 102 18.80 -3.53 19.19
C PRO A 102 17.55 -4.21 18.62
N GLU A 103 17.22 -5.41 19.10
CA GLU A 103 16.01 -6.15 18.66
C GLU A 103 14.71 -5.40 18.98
N ASP A 104 14.68 -4.61 20.05
CA ASP A 104 13.57 -3.79 20.50
C ASP A 104 13.64 -2.33 20.02
N ALA A 105 14.56 -2.04 19.09
CA ALA A 105 14.72 -0.72 18.50
C ALA A 105 13.40 -0.21 17.90
N THR A 106 13.18 1.10 18.04
CA THR A 106 12.07 1.74 17.34
C THR A 106 12.29 1.66 15.83
N TRP A 107 11.22 1.77 15.04
CA TRP A 107 11.34 1.73 13.58
C TRP A 107 12.31 2.79 13.03
N LEU A 108 12.43 3.94 13.71
CA LEU A 108 13.31 5.03 13.29
C LEU A 108 14.79 4.66 13.45
N ASP A 109 15.12 3.90 14.48
CA ASP A 109 16.49 3.45 14.75
C ASP A 109 16.84 2.17 13.99
N ARG A 110 15.82 1.35 13.66
CA ARG A 110 16.00 0.08 12.95
C ARG A 110 16.29 0.24 11.47
N TYR A 111 15.68 1.21 10.79
CA TYR A 111 15.77 1.35 9.33
C TYR A 111 16.62 2.56 8.92
N LEU A 112 17.68 2.31 8.16
CA LEU A 112 18.60 3.36 7.68
C LEU A 112 18.06 4.10 6.44
N GLY A 113 17.14 3.48 5.71
CA GLY A 113 16.57 4.02 4.49
C GLY A 113 16.08 2.93 3.55
N ILE A 114 15.99 3.27 2.26
CA ILE A 114 15.55 2.37 1.19
C ILE A 114 16.69 2.24 0.18
N VAL A 115 16.98 1.02 -0.25
CA VAL A 115 17.77 0.78 -1.46
C VAL A 115 16.83 0.51 -2.62
N GLU A 116 17.07 1.14 -3.77
CA GLU A 116 16.26 1.00 -4.97
C GLU A 116 17.13 0.98 -6.24
N PHE A 117 16.66 0.31 -7.29
CA PHE A 117 17.41 0.21 -8.55
C PHE A 117 17.78 1.58 -9.14
N ALA A 118 16.88 2.57 -9.06
CA ALA A 118 17.16 3.91 -9.57
C ALA A 118 18.37 4.54 -8.85
N GLY A 119 18.42 4.44 -7.52
CA GLY A 119 19.53 4.90 -6.69
C GLY A 119 20.84 4.16 -7.01
N ILE A 120 20.78 2.85 -7.23
CA ILE A 120 21.95 2.05 -7.64
C ILE A 120 22.50 2.53 -8.99
N VAL A 121 21.63 2.73 -9.98
CA VAL A 121 22.03 3.22 -11.31
C VAL A 121 22.66 4.60 -11.22
N VAL A 122 22.05 5.53 -10.48
CA VAL A 122 22.59 6.88 -10.26
C VAL A 122 23.95 6.80 -9.58
N TRP A 123 24.10 5.94 -8.56
CA TRP A 123 25.37 5.75 -7.86
C TRP A 123 26.46 5.24 -8.81
N ILE A 124 26.18 4.23 -9.64
CA ILE A 124 27.13 3.71 -10.65
C ILE A 124 27.54 4.81 -11.63
N LEU A 125 26.56 5.58 -12.14
CA LEU A 125 26.84 6.69 -13.06
C LEU A 125 27.76 7.73 -12.41
N HIS A 126 27.54 8.05 -11.13
CA HIS A 126 28.43 8.95 -10.40
C HIS A 126 29.85 8.39 -10.22
N GLN A 127 30.02 7.08 -9.98
CA GLN A 127 31.37 6.51 -9.89
C GLN A 127 32.11 6.66 -11.23
N VAL A 128 31.46 6.30 -12.33
CA VAL A 128 32.10 6.33 -13.67
C VAL A 128 32.36 7.75 -14.17
N LEU A 129 31.55 8.74 -13.78
CA LEU A 129 31.70 10.13 -14.20
C LEU A 129 32.70 10.94 -13.37
N VAL A 130 33.02 10.51 -12.15
CA VAL A 130 34.02 11.19 -11.29
C VAL A 130 35.44 10.64 -11.54
N ASP A 131 35.55 9.46 -12.17
CA ASP A 131 36.81 8.81 -12.53
C ASP A 131 37.31 9.14 -13.96
N ILE A 132 36.74 10.15 -14.65
CA ILE A 132 37.20 10.71 -15.95
C ILE A 132 37.56 12.19 -15.76
#